data_AF-A0A662BIU7-F1
#
_entry.id   AF-A0A662BIU7-F1
#
_cell.length_a   1.000
_cell.length_b   1.000
_cell.length_c   1.000
_cell.angle_alpha   90.00
_cell.angle_beta   90.00
_cell.angle_gamma   90.00
#
_symmetry.space_group_name_H-M   'P 1'
#
loop_
_entity.id
_entity.type
_entity.pdbx_description
1 polymer ?
#
loop_
_entity_poly.entity_id
_entity_poly.type
_entity_poly.pdbx_seq_one_letter_code
_entity_poly.pdbx_strand_id
1 'polypeptide(L)'
;SQYFKLEGKGKDKIEIPFYGKFILCSNNEDNFVKIDPNEIRYWVRKIPVLKNSNPFLLQSLENEIPHFMHFIHKREIKTKKMSRMWFAPDLLKTDALENLIKGNKTYLEKELMELLYDSLAFFEKETSELKYTAKDLSRMLRDNGHITHNHKISKFLKDRWNLDSNNGTYKMYHYSAYNSITDSFIDYESKKGRYFTFSKELLSKL
;
A
#
# COMPACT_ATOMS: atom_id res chain seq x y z
N SER A 1 24.42 1.56 -9.71
CA SER A 1 25.83 1.16 -9.60
C SER A 1 25.93 -0.33 -9.36
N GLN A 2 26.81 -1.03 -10.08
CA GLN A 2 26.91 -2.50 -10.09
C GLN A 2 27.89 -3.05 -9.04
N TYR A 3 28.44 -2.16 -8.22
CA TYR A 3 29.45 -2.43 -7.20
C TYR A 3 28.87 -2.17 -5.81
N PHE A 4 29.02 -3.17 -4.93
CA PHE A 4 28.71 -3.09 -3.51
C PHE A 4 29.99 -2.69 -2.77
N LYS A 5 29.86 -1.70 -1.89
CA LYS A 5 30.93 -1.24 -1.02
C LYS A 5 30.90 -2.11 0.24
N LEU A 6 31.85 -3.03 0.34
CA LEU A 6 31.97 -3.90 1.50
C LEU A 6 32.83 -3.19 2.54
N GLU A 7 32.23 -2.86 3.69
CA GLU A 7 32.91 -2.26 4.83
C GLU A 7 32.91 -3.26 5.99
N GLY A 8 34.10 -3.55 6.50
CA GLY A 8 34.30 -4.34 7.71
C GLY A 8 35.02 -3.49 8.75
N LYS A 9 34.71 -3.70 10.04
CA LYS A 9 35.38 -2.98 11.13
C LYS A 9 36.90 -3.23 11.06
N GLY A 10 37.68 -2.16 10.90
CA GLY A 10 39.14 -2.23 10.81
C GLY A 10 39.71 -2.75 9.48
N LYS A 11 38.91 -2.75 8.40
CA LYS A 11 39.37 -3.09 7.05
C LYS A 11 39.12 -1.96 6.07
N ASP A 12 40.03 -1.80 5.11
CA ASP A 12 39.86 -0.86 4.01
C ASP A 12 38.63 -1.23 3.16
N LYS A 13 37.98 -0.18 2.68
CA LYS A 13 36.76 -0.29 1.89
C LYS A 13 37.07 -0.89 0.53
N ILE A 14 36.40 -1.99 0.19
CA ILE A 14 36.53 -2.64 -1.12
C ILE A 14 35.23 -2.53 -1.90
N GLU A 15 35.34 -2.27 -3.21
CA GLU A 15 34.21 -2.28 -4.13
C GLU A 15 34.20 -3.59 -4.91
N ILE A 16 33.14 -4.38 -4.75
CA ILE A 16 32.97 -5.67 -5.42
C ILE A 16 31.69 -5.70 -6.25
N PRO A 17 31.66 -6.31 -7.44
CA PRO A 17 30.44 -6.49 -8.19
C PRO A 17 29.38 -7.30 -7.41
N PHE A 18 28.12 -6.86 -7.42
CA PHE A 18 27.03 -7.57 -6.74
C PHE A 18 26.23 -8.45 -7.70
N TYR A 19 26.24 -9.76 -7.45
CA TYR A 19 25.45 -10.76 -8.19
C TYR A 19 24.37 -11.44 -7.35
N GLY A 20 24.09 -10.93 -6.15
CA GLY A 20 23.16 -11.55 -5.23
C GLY A 20 21.72 -11.56 -5.75
N LYS A 21 20.99 -12.62 -5.36
CA LYS A 21 19.55 -12.76 -5.52
C LYS A 21 18.96 -12.90 -4.12
N PHE A 22 17.87 -12.20 -3.86
CA PHE A 22 17.19 -12.26 -2.57
C PHE A 22 15.95 -13.14 -2.70
N ILE A 23 15.80 -14.09 -1.79
CA ILE A 23 14.58 -14.87 -1.60
C ILE A 23 14.12 -14.57 -0.17
N LEU A 24 12.89 -14.08 -0.05
CA LEU A 24 12.25 -13.76 1.22
C LEU A 24 11.10 -14.73 1.44
N CYS A 25 11.08 -15.36 2.60
CA CYS A 25 10.01 -16.25 3.03
C CYS A 25 9.33 -15.64 4.27
N SER A 26 8.01 -15.53 4.24
CA SER A 26 7.22 -14.94 5.33
C SER A 26 5.87 -15.64 5.42
N ASN A 27 5.40 -15.82 6.66
CA ASN A 27 4.02 -16.23 6.94
C ASN A 27 3.09 -15.01 7.10
N ASN A 28 3.63 -13.81 7.24
CA ASN A 28 2.88 -12.56 7.17
C ASN A 28 2.71 -12.20 5.69
N GLU A 29 1.46 -12.15 5.21
CA GLU A 29 1.12 -11.87 3.81
C GLU A 29 1.05 -10.37 3.49
N ASP A 30 0.79 -9.53 4.50
CA ASP A 30 0.38 -8.14 4.29
C ASP A 30 1.52 -7.13 4.50
N ASN A 31 2.53 -7.46 5.31
CA ASN A 31 3.53 -6.47 5.71
C ASN A 31 4.86 -7.09 6.15
N PHE A 32 5.50 -7.86 5.26
CA PHE A 32 6.84 -8.41 5.51
C PHE A 32 7.97 -7.60 4.87
N VAL A 33 7.64 -6.75 3.88
CA VAL A 33 8.60 -5.82 3.28
C VAL A 33 7.85 -4.58 2.77
N LYS A 34 8.44 -3.41 2.96
CA LYS A 34 7.90 -2.15 2.44
C LYS A 34 8.22 -2.04 0.95
N ILE A 35 7.19 -2.02 0.13
CA ILE A 35 7.27 -1.94 -1.34
C ILE A 35 6.58 -0.65 -1.79
N ASP A 36 7.26 0.10 -2.65
CA ASP A 36 6.66 1.23 -3.36
C ASP A 36 5.69 0.72 -4.44
N PRO A 37 4.51 1.34 -4.65
CA PRO A 37 3.58 0.91 -5.70
C PRO A 37 4.19 0.84 -7.11
N ASN A 38 5.22 1.65 -7.40
CA ASN A 38 5.92 1.67 -8.68
C ASN A 38 7.12 0.73 -8.73
N GLU A 39 7.34 -0.07 -7.69
CA GLU A 39 8.45 -1.02 -7.62
C GLU A 39 8.19 -2.24 -8.51
N ILE A 40 9.14 -2.53 -9.39
CA ILE A 40 9.03 -3.59 -10.40
C ILE A 40 9.97 -4.78 -10.14
N ARG A 41 10.71 -4.77 -9.02
CA ARG A 41 11.74 -5.78 -8.71
C ARG A 41 11.23 -6.98 -7.91
N TYR A 42 10.01 -6.92 -7.37
CA TYR A 42 9.45 -8.00 -6.56
C TYR A 42 8.60 -8.95 -7.39
N TRP A 43 8.75 -10.24 -7.10
CA TRP A 43 7.85 -11.29 -7.55
C TRP A 43 7.37 -12.03 -6.32
N VAL A 44 6.12 -11.79 -5.92
CA VAL A 44 5.55 -12.34 -4.67
C VAL A 44 4.61 -13.47 -5.03
N ARG A 45 4.80 -14.63 -4.38
CA ARG A 45 4.04 -15.85 -4.62
C ARG A 45 3.49 -16.38 -3.32
N LYS A 46 2.18 -16.63 -3.28
CA LYS A 46 1.55 -17.42 -2.22
C LYS A 46 1.81 -18.90 -2.52
N ILE A 47 2.52 -19.57 -1.63
CA ILE A 47 2.81 -21.00 -1.74
C ILE A 47 1.66 -21.77 -1.08
N PRO A 48 1.02 -22.73 -1.78
CA PRO A 48 -0.06 -23.50 -1.20
C PRO A 48 0.45 -24.38 -0.06
N VAL A 49 -0.42 -24.60 0.93
CA VAL A 49 -0.14 -25.52 2.03
C VAL A 49 -0.09 -26.96 1.50
N LEU A 50 0.88 -27.74 1.96
CA LEU A 50 0.96 -29.16 1.64
C LEU A 50 -0.26 -29.88 2.25
N LYS A 51 -1.00 -30.61 1.42
CA LYS A 51 -2.21 -31.34 1.85
C LYS A 51 -1.91 -32.55 2.74
N ASN A 52 -0.75 -33.18 2.51
CA ASN A 52 -0.34 -34.39 3.20
C ASN A 52 0.98 -34.14 3.94
N SER A 53 1.09 -34.68 5.15
CA SER A 53 2.36 -34.70 5.88
C SER A 53 3.25 -35.80 5.32
N ASN A 54 4.52 -35.48 5.06
CA ASN A 54 5.55 -36.45 4.70
C ASN A 54 6.71 -36.32 5.70
N PRO A 55 6.92 -37.30 6.60
CA PRO A 55 8.01 -37.24 7.59
C PRO A 55 9.40 -37.26 6.95
N PHE A 56 9.53 -37.73 5.71
CA PHE A 56 10.78 -37.81 4.95
C PHE A 56 10.90 -36.70 3.88
N LEU A 57 10.14 -35.60 4.00
CA LEU A 57 10.14 -34.52 3.01
C LEU A 57 11.53 -33.95 2.77
N LEU A 58 12.29 -33.66 3.84
CA LEU A 58 13.63 -33.08 3.72
C LEU A 58 14.58 -34.00 2.94
N GLN A 59 14.64 -35.28 3.30
CA GLN A 59 15.47 -36.25 2.60
C GLN A 59 15.06 -36.41 1.13
N SER A 60 13.76 -36.37 0.85
CA SER A 60 13.24 -36.44 -0.52
C SER A 60 13.69 -35.24 -1.35
N LEU A 61 13.63 -34.03 -0.77
CA LEU A 61 14.09 -32.79 -1.42
C LEU A 61 15.60 -32.79 -1.65
N GLU A 62 16.39 -33.27 -0.70
CA GLU A 62 17.86 -33.40 -0.85
C GLU A 62 18.22 -34.34 -2.00
N ASN A 63 17.55 -35.50 -2.08
CA ASN A 63 17.73 -36.46 -3.17
C ASN A 63 17.27 -35.92 -4.54
N GLU A 64 16.37 -34.94 -4.56
CA GLU A 64 15.88 -34.30 -5.78
C GLU A 64 16.87 -33.24 -6.34
N ILE A 65 17.74 -32.66 -5.51
CA ILE A 65 18.67 -31.58 -5.90
C ILE A 65 19.42 -31.90 -7.20
N PRO A 66 20.05 -33.08 -7.40
CA PRO A 66 20.79 -33.38 -8.64
C PRO A 66 19.88 -33.37 -9.88
N HIS A 67 18.66 -33.88 -9.74
CA HIS A 67 17.67 -33.92 -10.82
C HIS A 67 17.17 -32.51 -11.16
N PHE A 68 16.88 -31.70 -10.13
CA PHE A 68 16.48 -30.32 -10.31
C PHE A 68 17.59 -29.49 -10.98
N MET A 69 18.85 -29.67 -10.57
CA MET A 69 20.00 -29.02 -11.21
C MET A 69 20.14 -29.41 -12.68
N HIS A 70 19.97 -30.70 -12.99
CA HIS A 70 19.97 -31.18 -14.38
C HIS A 70 18.88 -30.53 -15.22
N PHE A 71 17.66 -30.44 -14.68
CA PHE A 71 16.53 -29.78 -15.33
C PHE A 71 16.80 -28.30 -15.58
N ILE A 72 17.29 -27.56 -14.58
CA ILE A 72 17.58 -26.12 -14.71
C ILE A 72 18.71 -25.86 -15.72
N HIS A 73 19.68 -26.77 -15.84
CA HIS A 73 20.76 -26.63 -16.83
C HIS A 73 20.29 -26.87 -18.27
N LYS A 74 19.36 -27.81 -18.47
CA LYS A 74 18.89 -28.21 -19.81
C LYS A 74 17.61 -27.52 -20.28
N ARG A 75 16.87 -26.86 -19.38
CA ARG A 75 15.61 -26.20 -19.75
C ARG A 75 15.85 -25.07 -20.74
N GLU A 76 14.94 -24.96 -21.69
CA GLU A 76 14.86 -23.80 -22.56
C GLU A 76 14.11 -22.65 -21.86
N ILE A 77 14.67 -21.43 -21.92
CA ILE A 77 14.00 -20.24 -21.40
C ILE A 77 12.98 -19.78 -22.46
N LYS A 78 11.70 -20.10 -22.23
CA LYS A 78 10.62 -19.74 -23.15
C LYS A 78 10.29 -18.23 -23.18
N THR A 79 10.68 -17.49 -22.16
CA THR A 79 10.36 -16.06 -22.05
C THR A 79 11.44 -15.20 -22.72
N LYS A 80 11.01 -14.30 -23.61
CA LYS A 80 11.90 -13.32 -24.23
C LYS A 80 12.30 -12.26 -23.21
N LYS A 81 13.53 -11.75 -23.31
CA LYS A 81 14.00 -10.62 -22.52
C LYS A 81 13.31 -9.33 -22.99
N MET A 82 12.40 -8.81 -22.17
CA MET A 82 11.63 -7.58 -22.47
C MET A 82 12.25 -6.32 -21.87
N SER A 83 13.03 -6.45 -20.81
CA SER A 83 13.61 -5.33 -20.09
C SER A 83 14.94 -5.71 -19.43
N ARG A 84 15.56 -4.75 -18.71
CA ARG A 84 16.68 -5.06 -17.79
C ARG A 84 16.31 -6.10 -16.73
N MET A 85 15.04 -6.17 -16.35
CA MET A 85 14.50 -7.14 -15.38
C MET A 85 14.06 -8.46 -16.03
N TRP A 86 14.36 -8.66 -17.31
CA TRP A 86 13.92 -9.76 -18.17
C TRP A 86 12.41 -9.80 -18.45
N PHE A 87 11.58 -9.69 -17.43
CA PHE A 87 10.13 -9.72 -17.53
C PHE A 87 9.53 -8.32 -17.71
N ALA A 88 8.34 -8.25 -18.31
CA ALA A 88 7.49 -7.07 -18.26
C ALA A 88 6.86 -6.94 -16.85
N PRO A 89 6.67 -5.72 -16.31
CA PRO A 89 6.06 -5.51 -15.00
C PRO A 89 4.72 -6.22 -14.82
N ASP A 90 3.89 -6.25 -15.87
CA ASP A 90 2.57 -6.89 -15.81
C ASP A 90 2.64 -8.41 -15.61
N LEU A 91 3.74 -9.07 -15.98
CA LEU A 91 3.94 -10.51 -15.69
C LEU A 91 4.30 -10.77 -14.22
N LEU A 92 4.76 -9.74 -13.50
CA LEU A 92 5.15 -9.83 -12.09
C LEU A 92 4.04 -9.41 -11.15
N LYS A 93 2.98 -8.74 -11.65
CA LYS A 93 1.78 -8.41 -10.89
C LYS A 93 1.04 -9.69 -10.51
N THR A 94 1.00 -9.96 -9.21
CA THR A 94 0.27 -11.07 -8.61
C THR A 94 -0.63 -10.53 -7.51
N ASP A 95 -1.73 -11.21 -7.21
CA ASP A 95 -2.63 -10.84 -6.10
C ASP A 95 -1.87 -10.70 -4.78
N ALA A 96 -0.88 -11.56 -4.55
CA ALA A 96 -0.03 -11.51 -3.36
C ALA A 96 0.84 -10.25 -3.31
N LEU A 97 1.37 -9.79 -4.46
CA LEU A 97 2.12 -8.53 -4.53
C LEU A 97 1.19 -7.33 -4.30
N GLU A 98 -0.01 -7.34 -4.87
CA GLU A 98 -1.00 -6.29 -4.66
C GLU A 98 -1.44 -6.20 -3.19
N ASN A 99 -1.69 -7.34 -2.55
CA ASN A 99 -2.04 -7.39 -1.12
C ASN A 99 -0.92 -6.82 -0.25
N LEU A 100 0.33 -7.12 -0.55
CA LEU A 100 1.48 -6.57 0.16
C LEU A 100 1.64 -5.05 -0.04
N ILE A 101 1.40 -4.55 -1.26
CA ILE A 101 1.39 -3.10 -1.53
C ILE A 101 0.25 -2.42 -0.75
N LYS A 102 -0.94 -3.02 -0.72
CA LYS A 102 -2.10 -2.53 0.06
C LYS A 102 -1.86 -2.63 1.57
N GLY A 103 -1.20 -3.69 2.04
CA GLY A 103 -0.89 -3.91 3.45
C GLY A 103 0.20 -2.97 3.98
N ASN A 104 1.05 -2.43 3.10
CA ASN A 104 2.02 -1.37 3.40
C ASN A 104 1.39 0.02 3.64
N LYS A 105 0.06 0.15 3.59
CA LYS A 105 -0.64 1.38 3.98
C LYS A 105 -0.33 1.73 5.44
N THR A 106 0.02 3.00 5.67
CA THR A 106 0.34 3.46 7.04
C THR A 106 -0.90 3.40 7.92
N TYR A 107 -0.73 3.35 9.25
CA TYR A 107 -1.88 3.40 10.16
C TYR A 107 -2.77 4.62 9.88
N LEU A 108 -2.17 5.81 9.74
CA LEU A 108 -2.87 7.04 9.38
C LEU A 108 -3.64 6.94 8.05
N GLU A 109 -3.08 6.23 7.07
CA GLU A 109 -3.73 6.01 5.77
C GLU A 109 -4.98 5.17 5.89
N LYS A 110 -4.94 4.10 6.70
CA LYS A 110 -6.11 3.25 6.94
C LYS A 110 -7.24 4.04 7.60
N GLU A 111 -6.91 4.75 8.68
CA GLU A 111 -7.88 5.57 9.42
C GLU A 111 -8.49 6.68 8.56
N LEU A 112 -7.67 7.36 7.73
CA LEU A 112 -8.19 8.37 6.80
C LEU A 112 -9.08 7.77 5.72
N MET A 113 -8.74 6.59 5.18
CA MET A 113 -9.56 5.92 4.17
C MET A 113 -10.92 5.53 4.74
N GLU A 114 -10.94 4.86 5.89
CA GLU A 114 -12.17 4.44 6.56
C GLU A 114 -13.07 5.65 6.85
N LEU A 115 -12.53 6.69 7.47
CA LEU A 115 -13.23 7.93 7.76
C LEU A 115 -13.86 8.58 6.53
N LEU A 116 -13.12 8.64 5.42
CA LEU A 116 -13.59 9.26 4.17
C LEU A 116 -14.60 8.38 3.44
N TYR A 117 -14.46 7.06 3.47
CA TYR A 117 -15.42 6.13 2.88
C TYR A 117 -16.76 6.18 3.62
N ASP A 118 -16.73 6.15 4.95
CA ASP A 118 -17.94 6.25 5.77
C ASP A 118 -18.65 7.59 5.55
N SER A 119 -17.88 8.67 5.51
CA SER A 119 -18.42 10.00 5.23
C SER A 119 -19.04 10.08 3.83
N LEU A 120 -18.39 9.53 2.80
CA LEU A 120 -18.93 9.53 1.43
C LEU A 120 -20.20 8.69 1.34
N ALA A 121 -20.23 7.51 1.95
CA ALA A 121 -21.40 6.64 1.95
C ALA A 121 -22.58 7.32 2.66
N PHE A 122 -22.31 8.03 3.76
CA PHE A 122 -23.35 8.73 4.51
C PHE A 122 -23.92 9.94 3.73
N PHE A 123 -23.08 10.66 2.98
CA PHE A 123 -23.47 11.86 2.24
C PHE A 123 -23.70 11.63 0.73
N GLU A 124 -23.72 10.38 0.25
CA GLU A 124 -23.70 10.05 -1.19
C GLU A 124 -24.87 10.66 -1.98
N LYS A 125 -26.03 10.85 -1.32
CA LYS A 125 -27.20 11.49 -1.93
C LYS A 125 -27.03 13.00 -2.16
N GLU A 126 -26.18 13.65 -1.37
CA GLU A 126 -26.01 15.11 -1.38
C GLU A 126 -24.75 15.56 -2.10
N THR A 127 -23.71 14.70 -2.15
CA THR A 127 -22.45 15.03 -2.80
C THR A 127 -21.68 13.79 -3.26
N SER A 128 -21.00 13.92 -4.40
CA SER A 128 -20.03 12.94 -4.90
C SER A 128 -18.59 13.23 -4.42
N GLU A 129 -18.39 14.35 -3.73
CA GLU A 129 -17.09 14.82 -3.27
C GLU A 129 -17.15 15.40 -1.85
N LEU A 130 -16.18 15.05 -1.02
CA LEU A 130 -15.99 15.65 0.29
C LEU A 130 -14.90 16.71 0.24
N LYS A 131 -15.09 17.79 1.00
CA LYS A 131 -14.09 18.85 1.14
C LYS A 131 -13.79 19.06 2.61
N TYR A 132 -12.54 18.79 3.00
CA TYR A 132 -12.09 18.91 4.38
C TYR A 132 -10.72 19.58 4.47
N THR A 133 -10.53 20.41 5.49
CA THR A 133 -9.19 20.86 5.84
C THR A 133 -8.47 19.79 6.66
N ALA A 134 -7.14 19.89 6.76
CA ALA A 134 -6.38 19.02 7.66
C ALA A 134 -6.80 19.16 9.14
N LYS A 135 -7.38 20.30 9.53
CA LYS A 135 -7.93 20.51 10.87
C LYS A 135 -9.24 19.74 11.05
N ASP A 136 -10.11 19.73 10.04
CA ASP A 136 -11.37 18.96 10.11
C ASP A 136 -11.05 17.46 10.19
N LEU A 137 -10.16 16.95 9.34
CA LEU A 137 -9.70 15.56 9.39
C LEU A 137 -9.06 15.21 10.75
N SER A 138 -8.23 16.09 11.31
CA SER A 138 -7.65 15.87 12.65
C SER A 138 -8.72 15.80 13.75
N ARG A 139 -9.79 16.60 13.63
CA ARG A 139 -10.92 16.56 14.58
C ARG A 139 -11.70 15.26 14.42
N MET A 140 -12.10 14.92 13.20
CA MET A 140 -12.90 13.72 12.93
C MET A 140 -12.12 12.44 13.31
N LEU A 141 -10.82 12.37 13.01
CA LEU A 141 -9.97 11.28 13.47
C LEU A 141 -9.92 11.18 15.00
N ARG A 142 -9.86 12.33 15.69
CA ARG A 142 -9.88 12.37 17.16
C ARG A 142 -11.20 11.87 17.73
N ASP A 143 -12.31 12.19 17.09
CA ASP A 143 -13.65 11.72 17.47
C ASP A 143 -13.72 10.18 17.34
N ASN A 144 -12.97 9.59 16.41
CA ASN A 144 -12.78 8.14 16.27
C ASN A 144 -11.67 7.56 17.17
N GLY A 145 -11.03 8.35 18.05
CA GLY A 145 -9.98 7.89 18.97
C GLY A 145 -8.54 8.00 18.43
N HIS A 146 -8.32 8.60 17.26
CA HIS A 146 -7.03 8.71 16.61
C HIS A 146 -6.45 10.13 16.66
N ILE A 147 -5.42 10.32 17.48
CA ILE A 147 -4.79 11.64 17.66
C ILE A 147 -3.65 11.82 16.65
N THR A 148 -3.86 12.69 15.66
CA THR A 148 -2.83 13.09 14.69
C THR A 148 -2.80 14.61 14.50
N HIS A 149 -1.60 15.18 14.32
CA HIS A 149 -1.41 16.62 14.08
C HIS A 149 -1.71 17.02 12.62
N ASN A 150 -2.29 18.21 12.45
CA ASN A 150 -2.67 18.78 11.14
C ASN A 150 -1.53 18.78 10.10
N HIS A 151 -0.28 19.06 10.52
CA HIS A 151 0.86 19.07 9.60
C HIS A 151 1.21 17.68 9.07
N LYS A 152 1.02 16.62 9.88
CA LYS A 152 1.25 15.23 9.45
C LYS A 152 0.20 14.81 8.43
N ILE A 153 -1.06 15.16 8.66
CA ILE A 153 -2.16 14.91 7.71
C ILE A 153 -1.88 15.67 6.41
N SER A 154 -1.59 16.97 6.49
CA SER A 154 -1.32 17.78 5.29
C SER A 154 -0.15 17.25 4.47
N LYS A 155 0.94 16.84 5.14
CA LYS A 155 2.10 16.24 4.49
C LYS A 155 1.75 14.89 3.87
N PHE A 156 1.02 14.04 4.60
CA PHE A 156 0.56 12.75 4.09
C PHE A 156 -0.29 12.90 2.83
N LEU A 157 -1.31 13.77 2.84
CA LEU A 157 -2.19 13.99 1.69
C LEU A 157 -1.44 14.47 0.44
N LYS A 158 -0.43 15.33 0.63
CA LYS A 158 0.42 15.82 -0.47
C LYS A 158 1.39 14.75 -0.96
N ASP A 159 2.16 14.15 -0.05
CA ASP A 159 3.27 13.27 -0.42
C ASP A 159 2.79 11.87 -0.87
N ARG A 160 1.66 11.39 -0.32
CA ARG A 160 1.18 10.01 -0.53
C ARG A 160 0.01 9.92 -1.48
N TRP A 161 -0.94 10.86 -1.39
CA TRP A 161 -2.11 10.88 -2.26
C TRP A 161 -2.00 11.92 -3.38
N ASN A 162 -0.89 12.64 -3.46
CA ASN A 162 -0.62 13.65 -4.48
C ASN A 162 -1.77 14.69 -4.60
N LEU A 163 -2.32 15.09 -3.45
CA LEU A 163 -3.43 16.04 -3.39
C LEU A 163 -2.93 17.46 -3.09
N ASP A 164 -3.40 18.40 -3.89
CA ASP A 164 -3.23 19.82 -3.64
C ASP A 164 -4.33 20.39 -2.76
N SER A 165 -3.94 21.34 -1.91
CA SER A 165 -4.87 22.08 -1.07
C SER A 165 -5.38 23.33 -1.80
N ASN A 166 -6.69 23.52 -1.83
CA ASN A 166 -7.34 24.72 -2.36
C ASN A 166 -7.67 25.69 -1.23
N ASN A 167 -7.40 26.98 -1.43
CA ASN A 167 -7.77 28.01 -0.46
C ASN A 167 -9.08 28.67 -0.88
N GLY A 168 -10.13 28.52 -0.08
CA GLY A 168 -11.44 29.09 -0.42
C GLY A 168 -12.53 28.72 0.56
N THR A 169 -13.78 28.94 0.15
CA THR A 169 -14.96 28.48 0.86
C THR A 169 -15.33 27.09 0.37
N TYR A 170 -15.70 26.20 1.28
CA TYR A 170 -16.14 24.83 0.99
C TYR A 170 -17.36 24.47 1.84
N LYS A 171 -18.17 23.55 1.32
CA LYS A 171 -19.31 22.97 2.04
C LYS A 171 -18.82 21.77 2.85
N MET A 172 -19.08 21.79 4.16
CA MET A 172 -18.85 20.66 5.04
C MET A 172 -20.20 20.08 5.45
N TYR A 173 -20.51 18.91 4.93
CA TYR A 173 -21.76 18.21 5.23
C TYR A 173 -21.73 17.62 6.63
N HIS A 174 -22.86 17.66 7.31
CA HIS A 174 -23.06 17.06 8.63
C HIS A 174 -24.51 16.59 8.80
N TYR A 175 -24.69 15.70 9.77
CA TYR A 175 -26.03 15.32 10.21
C TYR A 175 -26.61 16.42 11.09
N SER A 176 -27.85 16.83 10.84
CA SER A 176 -28.59 17.76 11.69
C SER A 176 -29.85 17.07 12.19
N ALA A 177 -30.07 17.12 13.51
CA ALA A 177 -31.30 16.65 14.13
C ALA A 177 -31.96 17.85 14.82
N TYR A 178 -33.21 18.14 14.46
CA TYR A 178 -34.00 19.12 15.20
C TYR A 178 -34.47 18.50 16.53
N ASN A 179 -34.85 19.33 17.51
CA ASN A 179 -35.34 18.91 18.84
C ASN A 179 -36.71 18.18 18.80
N SER A 180 -37.09 17.57 17.69
CA SER A 180 -38.34 16.82 17.52
C SER A 180 -38.00 15.52 16.80
N ILE A 181 -38.33 14.41 17.47
CA ILE A 181 -37.87 13.02 17.31
C ILE A 181 -38.02 12.39 15.91
N THR A 182 -38.47 13.11 14.88
CA THR A 182 -38.92 12.49 13.61
C THR A 182 -38.36 13.06 12.31
N ASP A 183 -37.68 14.20 12.29
CA ASP A 183 -37.05 14.71 11.06
C ASP A 183 -35.57 15.01 11.29
N SER A 184 -34.72 14.08 10.86
CA SER A 184 -33.31 14.32 10.69
C SER A 184 -32.99 14.48 9.20
N PHE A 185 -32.14 15.46 8.89
CA PHE A 185 -31.74 15.73 7.52
C PHE A 185 -30.23 16.00 7.46
N ILE A 186 -29.68 15.82 6.26
CA ILE A 186 -28.30 16.18 5.97
C ILE A 186 -28.28 17.67 5.66
N ASP A 187 -27.44 18.41 6.35
CA ASP A 187 -27.21 19.84 6.11
C ASP A 187 -25.72 20.09 5.80
N TYR A 188 -25.37 21.31 5.44
CA TYR A 188 -23.99 21.71 5.26
C TYR A 188 -23.68 23.07 5.87
N GLU A 189 -22.49 23.19 6.43
CA GLU A 189 -21.91 24.48 6.83
C GLU A 189 -20.97 24.99 5.74
N SER A 190 -21.04 26.29 5.45
CA SER A 190 -20.05 26.96 4.61
C SER A 190 -18.85 27.39 5.45
N LYS A 191 -17.71 26.74 5.24
CA LYS A 191 -16.47 27.01 5.99
C LYS A 191 -15.41 27.58 5.05
N LYS A 192 -14.47 28.37 5.60
CA LYS A 192 -13.35 28.96 4.85
C LYS A 192 -12.02 28.38 5.31
N GLY A 193 -11.15 28.03 4.38
CA GLY A 193 -9.81 27.57 4.70
C GLY A 193 -9.10 26.86 3.53
N ARG A 194 -7.95 26.27 3.86
CA ARG A 194 -7.20 25.40 2.94
C ARG A 194 -7.72 23.97 3.04
N TYR A 195 -8.56 23.57 2.09
CA TYR A 195 -9.21 22.27 2.06
C TYR A 195 -8.63 21.37 0.96
N PHE A 196 -8.79 20.07 1.14
CA PHE A 196 -8.52 19.03 0.15
C PHE A 196 -9.87 18.50 -0.34
N THR A 197 -9.92 18.03 -1.59
CA THR A 197 -11.14 17.46 -2.20
C THR A 197 -10.95 15.97 -2.36
N PHE A 198 -11.94 15.19 -1.92
CA PHE A 198 -11.95 13.74 -1.93
C PHE A 198 -13.16 13.26 -2.73
N SER A 199 -12.95 12.86 -3.99
CA SER A 199 -14.01 12.28 -4.82
C SER A 199 -14.07 10.77 -4.68
N LYS A 200 -15.24 10.18 -4.97
CA LYS A 200 -15.40 8.72 -5.03
C LYS A 200 -14.41 8.06 -5.99
N GLU A 201 -14.16 8.70 -7.13
CA GLU A 201 -13.18 8.24 -8.12
C GLU A 201 -11.75 8.26 -7.58
N LEU A 202 -11.36 9.32 -6.87
CA LEU A 202 -10.04 9.41 -6.25
C LEU A 202 -9.86 8.27 -5.25
N LEU A 203 -10.78 8.10 -4.30
CA LEU A 203 -10.63 7.10 -3.24
C LEU A 203 -10.60 5.67 -3.80
N SER A 204 -11.37 5.40 -4.86
CA SER A 204 -11.35 4.09 -5.53
C SER A 204 -10.01 3.71 -6.17
N LYS A 205 -9.14 4.70 -6.44
CA LYS A 205 -7.82 4.52 -7.06
C LYS A 205 -6.67 4.40 -6.05
N LEU A 206 -6.94 4.60 -4.75
CA LEU A 206 -5.96 4.61 -3.65
C LEU A 206 -5.91 3.26 -2.90
#